data_AF-A0A937QZ63-F1
#
_entry.id   AF-A0A937QZ63-F1
#
_cell.length_a   1.000
_cell.length_b   1.000
_cell.length_c   1.000
_cell.angle_alpha   90.00
_cell.angle_beta   90.00
_cell.angle_gamma   90.00
#
_symmetry.space_group_name_H-M   'P 1'
#
loop_
_entity.id
_entity.type
_entity.pdbx_description
1 polymer ?
#
loop_
_entity_poly.entity_id
_entity_poly.type
_entity_poly.pdbx_seq_one_letter_code
_entity_poly.pdbx_strand_id
1 'polypeptide(L)'
;MSTHVSLAIILRIREFGESDLLISFFTADKGRLKGVAKGARRSKRRFSNCLDLFCLTNLEYDLKRKGDLYFLHSCKLVNAFPGLRSDFCSLSLASYMTELSEILFPLAVTDEKMFGLLKDSFLAISDGQSGDILRIFFEARAMALGGYGIDLDRCCGCGRAYKGKGDAIFDPRNGRIACLK
;
A
#
# COMPACT_ATOMS: atom_id res chain seq x y z
N MET A 1 10.64 -4.44 26.26
CA MET A 1 9.82 -4.48 25.03
C MET A 1 9.37 -3.07 24.79
N SER A 2 9.75 -2.47 23.66
CA SER A 2 9.34 -1.11 23.33
C SER A 2 7.96 -1.17 22.67
N THR A 3 6.99 -0.47 23.25
CA THR A 3 5.74 -0.17 22.56
C THR A 3 6.03 0.83 21.45
N HIS A 4 5.45 0.61 20.27
CA HIS A 4 5.54 1.51 19.13
C HIS A 4 4.17 2.12 18.86
N VAL A 5 4.16 3.38 18.44
CA VAL A 5 2.97 4.10 17.97
C VAL A 5 3.31 4.67 16.61
N SER A 6 2.60 4.21 15.57
CA SER A 6 2.84 4.64 14.19
C SER A 6 1.53 4.86 13.46
N LEU A 7 1.56 5.76 12.48
CA LEU A 7 0.52 5.81 11.44
C LEU A 7 0.55 4.50 10.64
N ALA A 8 -0.62 3.92 10.44
CA ALA A 8 -0.78 2.63 9.81
C ALA A 8 -2.02 2.60 8.91
N ILE A 9 -1.87 2.07 7.70
CA ILE A 9 -2.99 1.73 6.81
C ILE A 9 -3.34 0.27 7.04
N ILE A 10 -4.61 -0.02 7.35
CA ILE A 10 -5.10 -1.38 7.48
C ILE A 10 -5.26 -2.00 6.09
N LEU A 11 -4.51 -3.06 5.78
CA LEU A 11 -4.51 -3.69 4.46
C LEU A 11 -5.46 -4.88 4.37
N ARG A 12 -5.42 -5.75 5.39
CA ARG A 12 -6.21 -6.99 5.44
C ARG A 12 -6.67 -7.26 6.87
N ILE A 13 -7.86 -7.84 6.98
CA ILE A 13 -8.46 -8.23 8.25
C ILE A 13 -8.90 -9.68 8.13
N ARG A 14 -8.57 -10.52 9.11
CA ARG A 14 -9.05 -11.90 9.21
C ARG A 14 -9.49 -12.19 10.64
N GLU A 15 -10.55 -12.96 10.79
CA GLU A 15 -10.95 -13.47 12.11
C GLU A 15 -9.86 -14.40 12.65
N PHE A 16 -9.53 -14.24 13.93
CA PHE A 16 -8.53 -15.05 14.62
C PHE A 16 -9.11 -15.51 15.95
N GLY A 17 -9.72 -16.70 15.97
CA GLY A 17 -10.50 -17.14 17.14
C GLY A 17 -11.83 -16.37 17.28
N GLU A 18 -12.46 -16.45 18.45
CA GLU A 18 -13.83 -15.95 18.60
C GLU A 18 -13.95 -14.42 18.55
N SER A 19 -13.04 -13.71 19.22
CA SER A 19 -13.13 -12.25 19.39
C SER A 19 -11.94 -11.47 18.83
N ASP A 20 -10.90 -12.16 18.36
CA ASP A 20 -9.65 -11.52 17.98
C ASP A 20 -9.59 -11.36 16.46
N LEU A 21 -8.76 -10.42 16.01
CA LEU A 21 -8.51 -10.17 14.59
C LEU A 21 -7.02 -10.29 14.31
N LEU A 22 -6.69 -10.93 13.19
CA LEU A 22 -5.37 -10.86 12.56
C LEU A 22 -5.40 -9.74 11.51
N ILE A 23 -4.53 -8.76 11.70
CA ILE A 23 -4.47 -7.54 10.90
C ILE A 23 -3.15 -7.51 10.13
N SER A 24 -3.22 -7.31 8.81
CA SER A 24 -2.09 -6.86 8.00
C SER A 24 -2.16 -5.35 7.92
N PHE A 25 -1.07 -4.65 8.25
CA PHE A 25 -1.04 -3.20 8.25
C PHE A 25 0.29 -2.69 7.69
N PHE A 26 0.26 -1.53 7.03
CA PHE A 26 1.43 -0.88 6.47
C PHE A 26 1.74 0.36 7.29
N THR A 27 2.96 0.46 7.81
CA THR A 27 3.49 1.64 8.51
C THR A 27 4.55 2.32 7.67
N ALA A 28 4.67 3.64 7.80
CA ALA A 28 5.74 4.38 7.13
C ALA A 28 7.13 3.95 7.64
N ASP A 29 7.26 3.73 8.95
CA ASP A 29 8.54 3.56 9.64
C ASP A 29 9.02 2.10 9.75
N LYS A 30 8.13 1.12 9.60
CA LYS A 30 8.49 -0.32 9.71
C LYS A 30 8.01 -1.19 8.57
N GLY A 31 7.44 -0.58 7.53
CA GLY A 31 6.92 -1.31 6.41
C GLY A 31 5.63 -2.07 6.74
N ARG A 32 5.38 -3.13 5.98
CA ARG A 32 4.20 -3.97 6.14
C ARG A 32 4.42 -5.04 7.20
N LEU A 33 3.52 -5.09 8.18
CA LEU A 33 3.56 -5.95 9.36
C LEU A 33 2.24 -6.71 9.53
N LYS A 34 2.27 -7.73 10.39
CA LYS A 34 1.09 -8.50 10.80
C LYS A 34 0.95 -8.51 12.31
N GLY A 35 -0.25 -8.30 12.82
CA GLY A 35 -0.49 -8.24 14.26
C GLY A 35 -1.83 -8.81 14.68
N VAL A 36 -1.89 -9.29 15.92
CA VAL A 36 -3.12 -9.81 16.54
C VAL A 36 -3.72 -8.75 17.45
N ALA A 37 -4.96 -8.35 17.17
CA ALA A 37 -5.76 -7.50 18.03
C ALA A 37 -6.71 -8.35 18.87
N LYS A 38 -6.31 -8.68 20.11
CA LYS A 38 -7.12 -9.50 21.02
C LYS A 38 -8.40 -8.80 21.45
N GLY A 39 -9.52 -9.52 21.39
CA GLY A 39 -10.84 -9.03 21.76
C GLY A 39 -11.36 -7.89 20.88
N ALA A 40 -10.76 -7.67 19.71
CA ALA A 40 -11.06 -6.53 18.86
C ALA A 40 -12.54 -6.44 18.47
N ARG A 41 -13.17 -7.58 18.15
CA ARG A 41 -14.57 -7.62 17.71
C ARG A 41 -15.58 -7.14 18.77
N ARG A 42 -15.23 -7.26 20.06
CA ARG A 42 -16.09 -6.84 21.18
C ARG A 42 -15.60 -5.53 21.83
N SER A 43 -14.49 -4.97 21.35
CA SER A 43 -13.84 -3.83 21.97
C SER A 43 -14.50 -2.52 21.57
N LYS A 44 -15.16 -1.87 22.53
CA LYS A 44 -15.74 -0.53 22.36
C LYS A 44 -14.76 0.62 22.63
N ARG A 45 -13.60 0.33 23.23
CA ARG A 45 -12.63 1.34 23.68
C ARG A 45 -11.31 1.32 22.91
N ARG A 46 -10.72 0.14 22.71
CA ARG A 46 -9.36 0.03 22.13
C ARG A 46 -9.33 0.02 20.60
N PHE A 47 -10.41 -0.43 19.96
CA PHE A 47 -10.47 -0.66 18.52
C PHE A 47 -11.77 -0.14 17.87
N SER A 48 -12.41 0.85 18.50
CA SER A 48 -13.70 1.35 18.05
C SER A 48 -13.60 1.97 16.66
N ASN A 49 -14.26 1.35 15.68
CA ASN A 49 -14.36 1.81 14.28
C ASN A 49 -13.03 2.15 13.58
N CYS A 50 -11.91 1.59 14.05
CA CYS A 50 -10.60 1.93 13.48
C CYS A 50 -9.93 0.73 12.78
N LEU A 51 -10.25 -0.51 13.17
CA LEU A 51 -9.79 -1.71 12.48
C LEU A 51 -10.78 -2.10 11.37
N ASP A 52 -10.81 -1.30 10.31
CA ASP A 52 -11.54 -1.60 9.09
C ASP A 52 -10.62 -1.42 7.87
N LEU A 53 -10.95 -2.08 6.75
CA LEU A 53 -10.11 -2.11 5.55
C LEU A 53 -9.81 -0.69 5.07
N PHE A 54 -8.55 -0.47 4.69
CA PHE A 54 -8.04 0.77 4.10
C PHE A 54 -8.02 1.99 5.04
N CYS A 55 -8.52 1.86 6.26
CA CYS A 55 -8.46 2.95 7.24
C CYS A 55 -7.02 3.33 7.56
N LEU A 56 -6.76 4.64 7.58
CA LEU A 56 -5.58 5.21 8.19
C LEU A 56 -5.83 5.35 9.69
N THR A 57 -4.92 4.81 10.49
CA THR A 57 -5.04 4.73 11.94
C THR A 57 -3.74 5.09 12.60
N ASN A 58 -3.80 5.54 13.85
CA ASN A 58 -2.65 5.59 14.73
C ASN A 58 -2.67 4.31 15.57
N LEU A 59 -1.73 3.42 15.32
CA LEU A 59 -1.72 2.05 15.84
C LEU A 59 -0.64 1.89 16.89
N GLU A 60 -1.02 1.36 18.05
CA GLU A 60 -0.11 1.04 19.15
C GLU A 60 0.17 -0.47 19.17
N TYR A 61 1.43 -0.87 19.04
CA TYR A 61 1.82 -2.27 18.86
C TYR A 61 3.22 -2.59 19.39
N ASP A 62 3.46 -3.85 19.75
CA ASP A 62 4.79 -4.36 20.10
C ASP A 62 5.06 -5.75 19.51
N LEU A 63 6.34 -6.10 19.38
CA LEU A 63 6.73 -7.41 18.84
C LEU A 63 6.48 -8.49 19.89
N LYS A 64 5.76 -9.56 19.52
CA LYS A 64 5.57 -10.70 20.42
C LYS A 64 6.93 -11.39 20.66
N ARG A 65 7.24 -11.73 21.92
CA ARG A 65 8.55 -12.28 22.36
C ARG A 65 9.08 -13.50 21.57
N LYS A 66 8.23 -14.22 20.82
CA LYS A 66 8.59 -15.42 20.03
C LYS A 66 7.74 -15.51 18.75
N GLY A 67 8.03 -14.67 17.75
CA GLY A 67 7.48 -14.80 16.40
C GLY A 67 7.41 -13.50 15.61
N ASP A 68 6.96 -13.59 14.37
CA ASP A 68 6.86 -12.46 13.43
C ASP A 68 5.55 -11.66 13.56
N LEU A 69 4.72 -12.02 14.54
CA LEU A 69 3.45 -11.35 14.81
C LEU A 69 3.61 -10.29 15.90
N TYR A 70 2.99 -9.16 15.66
CA TYR A 70 2.86 -8.08 16.63
C TYR A 70 1.62 -8.26 17.50
N PHE A 71 1.64 -7.71 18.70
CA PHE A 71 0.45 -7.54 19.51
C PHE A 71 -0.07 -6.12 19.33
N LEU A 72 -1.36 -5.99 18.98
CA LEU A 72 -2.00 -4.68 18.84
C LEU A 72 -2.67 -4.32 20.16
N HIS A 73 -2.26 -3.21 20.75
CA HIS A 73 -2.73 -2.75 22.06
C HIS A 73 -3.97 -1.88 21.91
N SER A 74 -3.87 -0.84 21.08
CA SER A 74 -4.92 0.12 20.82
C SER A 74 -4.78 0.72 19.42
N CYS A 75 -5.84 1.37 18.96
CA CYS A 75 -5.89 1.99 17.64
C CYS A 75 -6.86 3.18 17.69
N LYS A 76 -6.47 4.27 17.03
CA LYS A 76 -7.31 5.46 16.84
C LYS A 76 -7.48 5.72 15.36
N LEU A 77 -8.72 5.89 14.91
CA LEU A 77 -9.00 6.24 13.52
C LEU A 77 -8.44 7.64 13.23
N VAL A 78 -7.72 7.77 12.12
CA VAL A 78 -7.22 9.04 11.59
C VAL A 78 -8.04 9.44 10.37
N ASN A 79 -8.23 8.52 9.43
CA ASN A 79 -9.09 8.72 8.27
C ASN A 79 -9.68 7.38 7.81
N ALA A 80 -11.00 7.33 7.60
CA ALA A 80 -11.68 6.14 7.08
C ALA A 80 -11.73 6.09 5.54
N PHE A 81 -11.42 7.21 4.87
CA PHE A 81 -11.58 7.40 3.42
C PHE A 81 -12.97 6.96 2.94
N PRO A 82 -14.05 7.66 3.36
CA PRO A 82 -15.42 7.19 3.15
C PRO A 82 -15.76 6.96 1.68
N GLY A 83 -15.17 7.71 0.74
CA GLY A 83 -15.38 7.51 -0.70
C GLY A 83 -14.77 6.23 -1.25
N LEU A 84 -13.89 5.53 -0.53
CA LEU A 84 -13.50 4.16 -0.94
C LEU A 84 -14.67 3.18 -0.89
N ARG A 85 -15.73 3.50 -0.13
CA ARG A 85 -16.92 2.67 0.05
C ARG A 85 -18.15 3.25 -0.63
N SER A 86 -18.02 4.32 -1.42
CA SER A 86 -19.16 4.94 -2.11
C SER A 86 -19.77 4.03 -3.17
N ASP A 87 -18.93 3.23 -3.82
CA ASP A 87 -19.30 2.36 -4.92
C ASP A 87 -18.27 1.23 -5.11
N PHE A 88 -18.64 0.24 -5.92
CA PHE A 88 -17.82 -0.93 -6.18
C PHE A 88 -16.51 -0.60 -6.91
N CYS A 89 -16.51 0.37 -7.83
CA CYS A 89 -15.32 0.72 -8.61
C CYS A 89 -14.25 1.35 -7.72
N SER A 90 -14.65 2.27 -6.84
CA SER A 90 -13.76 2.90 -5.85
C SER A 90 -13.16 1.86 -4.90
N LEU A 91 -13.99 0.94 -4.39
CA LEU A 91 -13.53 -0.13 -3.49
C LEU A 91 -12.58 -1.12 -4.20
N SER A 92 -12.92 -1.50 -5.42
CA SER A 92 -12.13 -2.42 -6.26
C SER A 92 -10.77 -1.81 -6.59
N LEU A 93 -10.72 -0.52 -6.94
CA LEU A 93 -9.47 0.18 -7.22
C LEU A 93 -8.56 0.26 -5.98
N ALA A 94 -9.11 0.58 -4.81
CA ALA A 94 -8.34 0.58 -3.56
C ALA A 94 -7.79 -0.81 -3.20
N SER A 95 -8.60 -1.86 -3.41
CA SER A 95 -8.18 -3.25 -3.22
C SER A 95 -7.06 -3.64 -4.18
N TYR A 96 -7.19 -3.27 -5.46
CA TYR A 96 -6.17 -3.50 -6.48
C TYR A 96 -4.84 -2.81 -6.13
N MET A 97 -4.89 -1.53 -5.76
CA MET A 97 -3.70 -0.77 -5.36
C MET A 97 -3.02 -1.36 -4.12
N THR A 98 -3.83 -1.84 -3.17
CA THR A 98 -3.33 -2.56 -1.99
C THR A 98 -2.58 -3.83 -2.42
N GLU A 99 -3.21 -4.67 -3.24
CA GLU A 99 -2.61 -5.92 -3.69
C GLU A 99 -1.32 -5.69 -4.49
N LEU A 100 -1.29 -4.69 -5.38
CA LEU A 100 -0.08 -4.33 -6.11
C LEU A 100 1.04 -3.89 -5.15
N SER A 101 0.71 -3.10 -4.13
CA SER A 101 1.66 -2.73 -3.07
C SER A 101 2.19 -3.95 -2.33
N GLU A 102 1.32 -4.92 -2.05
CA GLU A 102 1.65 -6.16 -1.37
C GLU A 102 2.57 -7.08 -2.20
N ILE A 103 2.47 -7.03 -3.53
CA ILE A 103 3.30 -7.80 -4.47
C ILE A 103 4.68 -7.15 -4.63
N LEU A 104 4.71 -5.83 -4.84
CA LEU A 104 5.95 -5.10 -5.12
C LEU A 104 6.84 -4.92 -3.88
N PHE A 105 6.24 -4.83 -2.69
CA PHE A 105 6.95 -4.52 -1.45
C PHE A 105 6.82 -5.66 -0.43
N PRO A 106 7.91 -6.40 -0.13
CA PRO A 106 7.87 -7.50 0.83
C PRO A 106 7.64 -7.02 2.28
N LEU A 107 7.34 -7.97 3.17
CA LEU A 107 7.12 -7.70 4.60
C LEU A 107 8.36 -7.09 5.26
N ALA A 108 8.14 -6.22 6.24
CA ALA A 108 9.17 -5.57 7.06
C ALA A 108 10.25 -4.76 6.28
N VAL A 109 10.02 -4.47 5.00
CA VAL A 109 10.82 -3.51 4.24
C VAL A 109 10.17 -2.14 4.33
N THR A 110 10.92 -1.18 4.86
CA THR A 110 10.49 0.20 5.01
C THR A 110 10.51 0.91 3.66
N ASP A 111 9.37 1.45 3.27
CA ASP A 111 9.29 2.38 2.14
C ASP A 111 8.24 3.46 2.43
N GLU A 112 8.73 4.58 2.99
CA GLU A 112 7.91 5.74 3.30
C GLU A 112 7.24 6.35 2.07
N LYS A 113 7.90 6.26 0.90
CA LYS A 113 7.36 6.80 -0.36
C LYS A 113 6.20 5.94 -0.84
N MET A 114 6.30 4.63 -0.71
CA MET A 114 5.22 3.73 -1.05
C MET A 114 4.03 3.86 -0.10
N PHE A 115 4.30 4.03 1.20
CA PHE A 115 3.26 4.35 2.18
C PHE A 115 2.53 5.64 1.81
N GLY A 116 3.28 6.70 1.48
CA GLY A 116 2.74 7.97 1.00
C GLY A 116 1.89 7.80 -0.25
N LEU A 117 2.40 7.10 -1.27
CA LEU A 117 1.71 6.86 -2.53
C LEU A 117 0.36 6.16 -2.34
N LEU A 118 0.30 5.11 -1.51
CA LEU A 118 -0.93 4.38 -1.23
C LEU A 118 -1.94 5.25 -0.47
N LYS A 119 -1.47 5.96 0.57
CA LYS A 119 -2.29 6.89 1.36
C LYS A 119 -2.89 8.00 0.49
N ASP A 120 -2.08 8.64 -0.33
CA ASP A 120 -2.51 9.76 -1.18
C ASP A 120 -3.46 9.27 -2.29
N SER A 121 -3.26 8.05 -2.78
CA SER A 121 -4.17 7.43 -3.76
C SER A 121 -5.53 7.09 -3.13
N PHE A 122 -5.56 6.63 -1.88
CA PHE A 122 -6.82 6.43 -1.15
C PHE A 122 -7.56 7.74 -0.89
N LEU A 123 -6.83 8.82 -0.58
CA LEU A 123 -7.42 10.14 -0.46
C LEU A 123 -8.01 10.60 -1.79
N ALA A 124 -7.27 10.47 -2.90
CA ALA A 124 -7.74 10.84 -4.23
C ALA A 124 -9.02 10.09 -4.63
N ILE A 125 -9.07 8.77 -4.41
CA ILE A 125 -10.29 7.97 -4.63
C ILE A 125 -11.41 8.45 -3.74
N SER A 126 -11.15 8.70 -2.46
CA SER A 126 -12.16 9.18 -1.52
C SER A 126 -12.73 10.56 -1.89
N ASP A 127 -11.94 11.41 -2.56
CA ASP A 127 -12.33 12.72 -3.05
C ASP A 127 -13.02 12.66 -4.44
N GLY A 128 -13.28 11.46 -4.95
CA GLY A 128 -14.01 11.23 -6.20
C GLY A 128 -13.12 11.12 -7.45
N GLN A 129 -11.80 11.17 -7.31
CA GLN A 129 -10.90 10.89 -8.43
C GLN A 129 -10.93 9.39 -8.72
N SER A 130 -11.38 9.03 -9.92
CA SER A 130 -11.52 7.64 -10.32
C SER A 130 -11.16 7.47 -11.80
N GLY A 131 -10.97 6.22 -12.20
CA GLY A 131 -10.69 5.84 -13.59
C GLY A 131 -9.23 5.49 -13.87
N ASP A 132 -8.96 5.20 -15.14
CA ASP A 132 -7.70 4.59 -15.57
C ASP A 132 -6.47 5.48 -15.36
N ILE A 133 -6.62 6.80 -15.37
CA ILE A 133 -5.48 7.71 -15.19
C ILE A 133 -4.87 7.56 -13.80
N LEU A 134 -5.71 7.51 -12.76
CA LEU A 134 -5.23 7.34 -11.38
C LEU A 134 -4.58 5.96 -11.20
N ARG A 135 -5.20 4.93 -11.80
CA ARG A 135 -4.66 3.57 -11.83
C ARG A 135 -3.28 3.52 -12.49
N ILE A 136 -3.15 4.03 -13.71
CA ILE A 136 -1.89 4.06 -14.49
C ILE A 136 -0.81 4.85 -13.74
N PHE A 137 -1.17 6.00 -13.16
CA PHE A 137 -0.24 6.80 -12.37
C PHE A 137 0.28 6.03 -11.15
N PHE A 138 -0.63 5.38 -10.40
CA PHE A 138 -0.27 4.55 -9.27
C PHE A 138 0.63 3.38 -9.68
N GLU A 139 0.24 2.63 -10.71
CA GLU A 139 1.01 1.50 -11.26
C GLU A 139 2.43 1.93 -11.63
N ALA A 140 2.57 3.01 -12.41
CA ALA A 140 3.88 3.52 -12.85
C ALA A 140 4.76 3.96 -11.67
N ARG A 141 4.18 4.65 -10.68
CA ARG A 141 4.91 5.11 -9.49
C ARG A 141 5.30 3.95 -8.57
N ALA A 142 4.39 3.02 -8.33
CA ALA A 142 4.65 1.85 -7.50
C ALA A 142 5.73 0.96 -8.13
N MET A 143 5.68 0.73 -9.44
CA MET A 143 6.72 -0.01 -10.17
C MET A 143 8.07 0.68 -10.07
N ALA A 144 8.13 2.01 -10.26
CA ALA A 144 9.38 2.77 -10.13
C ALA A 144 9.97 2.68 -8.72
N LEU A 145 9.14 2.79 -7.68
CA LEU A 145 9.58 2.62 -6.28
C LEU A 145 10.05 1.19 -6.01
N GLY A 146 9.40 0.19 -6.60
CA GLY A 146 9.78 -1.22 -6.49
C GLY A 146 11.00 -1.62 -7.34
N GLY A 147 11.63 -0.69 -8.08
CA GLY A 147 12.79 -0.97 -8.92
C GLY A 147 12.48 -1.48 -10.33
N TYR A 148 11.20 -1.50 -10.72
CA TYR A 148 10.69 -1.90 -12.04
C TYR A 148 10.31 -0.69 -12.91
N GLY A 149 10.92 0.47 -12.64
CA GLY A 149 10.63 1.71 -13.35
C GLY A 149 10.89 1.59 -14.86
N ILE A 150 10.03 2.22 -15.64
CA ILE A 150 10.20 2.31 -17.08
C ILE A 150 11.23 3.40 -17.39
N ASP A 151 12.22 3.10 -18.22
CA ASP A 151 13.23 4.06 -18.72
C ASP A 151 12.98 4.37 -20.21
N LEU A 152 12.47 5.58 -20.45
CA LEU A 152 12.20 6.11 -21.79
C LEU A 152 13.33 6.99 -22.34
N ASP A 153 14.43 7.14 -21.60
CA ASP A 153 15.50 8.06 -21.96
C ASP A 153 16.55 7.38 -22.83
N ARG A 154 16.67 6.05 -22.78
CA ARG A 154 17.75 5.32 -23.46
C ARG A 154 17.27 4.03 -24.14
N CYS A 155 17.82 3.79 -25.33
CA CYS A 155 17.62 2.54 -26.07
C CYS A 155 18.19 1.33 -25.30
N CYS A 156 17.39 0.28 -25.11
CA CYS A 156 17.82 -0.97 -24.46
C CYS A 156 18.86 -1.75 -25.27
N GLY A 157 18.87 -1.62 -26.60
CA GLY A 157 19.80 -2.32 -27.48
C GLY A 157 21.14 -1.60 -27.67
N CYS A 158 21.11 -0.30 -27.98
CA CYS A 158 22.32 0.47 -28.34
C CYS A 158 22.75 1.52 -27.29
N GLY A 159 21.97 1.73 -26.23
CA GLY A 159 22.28 2.68 -25.16
C GLY A 159 22.17 4.16 -25.52
N ARG A 160 21.82 4.50 -26.77
CA ARG A 160 21.66 5.88 -27.26
C ARG A 160 20.52 6.58 -26.50
N ALA A 161 20.78 7.82 -26.08
CA ALA A 161 19.75 8.66 -25.48
C ALA A 161 18.70 9.09 -26.52
N TYR A 162 17.42 9.03 -26.16
CA TYR A 162 16.31 9.46 -27.00
C TYR A 162 16.15 10.98 -26.91
N LYS A 163 16.16 11.64 -28.08
CA LYS A 163 16.11 13.10 -28.19
C LYS A 163 14.69 13.64 -28.41
N GLY A 164 13.66 12.82 -28.17
CA GLY A 164 12.26 13.16 -28.46
C GLY A 164 11.95 13.29 -29.96
N LYS A 165 12.78 12.70 -30.83
CA LYS A 165 12.64 12.73 -32.29
C LYS A 165 12.93 11.35 -32.90
N GLY A 166 12.17 10.99 -33.93
CA GLY A 166 12.25 9.69 -34.61
C GLY A 166 11.39 8.62 -33.95
N ASP A 167 11.30 7.45 -34.57
CA ASP A 167 10.49 6.35 -34.07
C ASP A 167 11.27 5.49 -33.07
N ALA A 168 10.63 5.19 -31.95
CA ALA A 168 11.12 4.25 -30.95
C ALA A 168 9.96 3.31 -30.56
N ILE A 169 10.30 2.05 -30.30
CA ILE A 169 9.34 1.05 -29.81
C ILE A 169 9.57 0.85 -28.32
N PHE A 170 8.49 0.67 -27.55
CA PHE A 170 8.62 0.20 -26.18
C PHE A 170 8.86 -1.31 -26.17
N ASP A 171 9.92 -1.76 -25.50
CA ASP A 171 10.20 -3.17 -25.24
C ASP A 171 9.71 -3.53 -23.82
N PRO A 172 8.57 -4.23 -23.69
CA PRO A 172 7.99 -4.56 -22.40
C PRO A 172 8.88 -5.48 -21.56
N ARG A 173 9.76 -6.27 -22.18
CA ARG A 173 10.62 -7.23 -21.46
C ARG A 173 11.73 -6.52 -20.72
N ASN A 174 12.24 -5.43 -21.28
CA ASN A 174 13.33 -4.64 -20.72
C ASN A 174 12.84 -3.37 -20.00
N GLY A 175 11.55 -3.07 -20.05
CA GLY A 175 10.98 -1.85 -19.46
C GLY A 175 11.56 -0.57 -20.07
N ARG A 176 12.01 -0.63 -21.33
CA ARG A 176 12.80 0.41 -21.98
C ARG A 176 12.41 0.59 -23.43
N ILE A 177 12.76 1.72 -24.01
CA ILE A 177 12.59 1.94 -25.46
C ILE A 177 13.69 1.25 -26.26
N ALA A 178 13.44 0.94 -27.52
CA ALA A 178 14.42 0.47 -28.49
C ALA A 178 14.31 1.29 -29.78
N CYS A 179 15.45 1.62 -30.40
CA CYS A 179 15.45 2.23 -31.72
C CYS A 179 15.06 1.18 -32.77
N LEU A 180 14.23 1.59 -33.74
CA LEU A 180 14.08 0.82 -34.99
C LEU A 180 15.44 0.86 -35.70
N LYS A 181 15.97 -0.32 -36.04
CA LYS A 181 17.23 -0.43 -36.79
C LYS A 181 17.11 0.23 -38.15
#